data_AF-A0A537BQK3-F1
#
_entry.id   AF-A0A537BQK3-F1
#
_cell.length_a   1.000
_cell.length_b   1.000
_cell.length_c   1.000
_cell.angle_alpha   90.00
_cell.angle_beta   90.00
_cell.angle_gamma   90.00
#
_symmetry.space_group_name_H-M   'P 1'
#
loop_
_entity.id
_entity.type
_entity.pdbx_description
1 polymer ?
#
loop_
_entity_poly.entity_id
_entity_poly.type
_entity_poly.pdbx_seq_one_letter_code
_entity_poly.pdbx_strand_id
1 'polypeptide(L)'
;MCMKEHIYQVLASHRRKLGISQHELALRAGLRREKLNRLESKGENIGFDELCRLLDAAGLELDIREKDSSEPQPYSGEHQTASADSVRRLEPQDFHKVSFIDGSKAKILDWGKLPR
;
A
#
# COMPACT_ATOMS: atom_id res chain seq x y z
N MET A 1 -7.57 -0.59 -10.09
CA MET A 1 -7.86 -1.91 -9.51
C MET A 1 -6.96 -2.09 -8.30
N CYS A 2 -7.51 -2.29 -7.12
CA CYS A 2 -6.74 -2.44 -5.89
C CYS A 2 -6.06 -3.83 -5.85
N MET A 3 -4.86 -3.92 -5.26
CA MET A 3 -4.09 -5.17 -5.15
C MET A 3 -4.96 -6.35 -4.62
N LYS A 4 -5.81 -6.09 -3.63
CA LYS A 4 -6.69 -7.12 -3.04
C LYS A 4 -7.71 -7.70 -4.02
N GLU A 5 -8.27 -6.87 -4.90
CA GLU A 5 -9.26 -7.30 -5.89
C GLU A 5 -8.62 -8.24 -6.91
N HIS A 6 -7.38 -7.93 -7.30
CA HIS A 6 -6.61 -8.79 -8.18
C HIS A 6 -6.33 -10.16 -7.54
N ILE A 7 -5.93 -10.18 -6.27
CA ILE A 7 -5.69 -11.43 -5.53
C ILE A 7 -6.96 -12.30 -5.51
N TYR A 8 -8.13 -11.72 -5.21
CA TYR A 8 -9.38 -12.47 -5.17
C TYR A 8 -9.80 -13.02 -6.54
N GLN A 9 -9.53 -12.29 -7.63
CA GLN A 9 -9.78 -12.78 -8.97
C GLN A 9 -8.85 -13.93 -9.37
N VAL A 10 -7.57 -13.83 -9.02
CA VAL A 10 -6.59 -14.91 -9.23
C VAL A 10 -7.03 -16.16 -8.47
N LEU A 11 -7.43 -16.01 -7.21
CA LEU A 11 -7.93 -17.10 -6.37
C LEU A 11 -9.18 -17.75 -6.96
N ALA A 12 -10.19 -16.96 -7.33
CA ALA A 12 -11.42 -17.47 -7.93
C ALA A 12 -11.16 -18.20 -9.25
N SER A 13 -10.23 -17.68 -10.06
CA SER A 13 -9.84 -18.29 -11.33
C SER A 13 -9.09 -19.61 -11.11
N HIS A 14 -8.17 -19.65 -10.14
CA HIS A 14 -7.42 -20.85 -9.80
C HIS A 14 -8.34 -21.93 -9.22
N ARG A 15 -9.24 -21.57 -8.31
CA ARG A 15 -10.27 -22.47 -7.76
C ARG A 15 -11.09 -23.14 -8.88
N ARG A 16 -11.51 -22.36 -9.89
CA ARG A 16 -12.23 -22.90 -11.06
C ARG A 16 -11.38 -23.87 -11.87
N LYS A 17 -10.08 -23.60 -12.04
CA LYS A 17 -9.14 -24.52 -12.72
C LYS A 17 -8.96 -25.84 -11.95
N LEU A 18 -8.97 -25.79 -10.62
CA LEU A 18 -8.91 -26.97 -9.76
C LEU A 18 -10.22 -27.77 -9.75
N GLY A 19 -11.32 -27.24 -10.29
CA GLY A 19 -12.63 -27.91 -10.29
C GLY A 19 -13.30 -28.00 -8.92
N ILE A 20 -12.78 -27.32 -7.90
CA ILE A 20 -13.30 -27.38 -6.53
C ILE A 20 -14.37 -26.30 -6.28
N SER A 21 -15.33 -26.63 -5.43
CA SER A 21 -16.39 -25.69 -5.06
C SER A 21 -15.86 -24.60 -4.10
N GLN A 22 -16.58 -23.47 -4.00
CA GLN A 22 -16.31 -22.47 -2.95
C GLN A 22 -16.38 -23.09 -1.55
N HIS A 23 -17.34 -23.99 -1.32
CA HIS A 23 -17.50 -24.62 -0.03
C HIS A 23 -16.26 -25.46 0.33
N GLU A 24 -15.75 -26.21 -0.64
CA GLU A 24 -14.58 -27.06 -0.46
C GLU A 24 -13.31 -26.24 -0.19
N LEU A 25 -13.07 -25.17 -0.95
CA LEU A 25 -11.92 -24.29 -0.68
C LEU A 25 -12.03 -23.63 0.70
N ALA A 26 -13.22 -23.16 1.07
CA ALA A 26 -13.45 -22.57 2.38
C ALA A 26 -13.17 -23.58 3.50
N LEU A 27 -13.61 -24.83 3.36
CA LEU A 27 -13.32 -25.90 4.33
C LEU A 27 -11.83 -26.16 4.47
N ARG A 28 -11.09 -26.28 3.36
CA ARG A 28 -9.63 -26.48 3.38
C ARG A 28 -8.90 -25.33 4.08
N ALA A 29 -9.39 -24.09 3.90
CA ALA A 29 -8.82 -22.90 4.53
C ALA A 29 -9.32 -22.65 5.97
N GLY A 30 -10.23 -23.48 6.50
CA GLY A 30 -10.84 -23.28 7.82
C GLY A 30 -11.77 -22.07 7.91
N LEU A 31 -12.39 -21.68 6.78
CA LEU A 31 -13.28 -20.53 6.65
C LEU A 31 -14.73 -20.96 6.41
N ARG A 32 -15.66 -20.05 6.72
CA ARG A 32 -17.08 -20.23 6.35
C ARG A 32 -17.28 -19.97 4.85
N ARG A 33 -18.14 -20.75 4.20
CA ARG A 33 -18.48 -20.60 2.78
C ARG A 33 -18.97 -19.18 2.45
N GLU A 34 -19.81 -18.59 3.30
CA GLU A 34 -20.36 -17.25 3.11
C GLU A 34 -19.25 -16.20 3.09
N LYS A 35 -18.21 -16.38 3.92
CA LYS A 35 -17.04 -15.51 3.95
C LYS A 35 -16.28 -15.59 2.63
N LEU A 36 -16.01 -16.79 2.12
CA LEU A 36 -15.36 -16.92 0.80
C LEU A 36 -16.19 -16.31 -0.33
N ASN A 37 -17.52 -16.47 -0.31
CA ASN A 37 -18.39 -15.85 -1.30
C ASN A 37 -18.32 -14.31 -1.24
N ARG A 38 -18.31 -13.71 -0.04
CA ARG A 38 -18.14 -12.25 0.12
C ARG A 38 -16.77 -11.77 -0.35
N LEU A 39 -15.72 -12.56 -0.15
CA LEU A 39 -14.38 -12.26 -0.67
C LEU A 39 -14.35 -12.27 -2.19
N GLU A 40 -14.83 -13.35 -2.83
CA GLU A 40 -14.85 -13.47 -4.30
C GLU A 40 -15.80 -12.46 -4.98
N SER A 41 -16.92 -12.10 -4.35
CA SER A 41 -17.97 -11.27 -4.98
C SER A 41 -17.94 -9.80 -4.60
N LYS A 42 -17.58 -9.47 -3.35
CA LYS A 42 -17.70 -8.10 -2.80
C LYS A 42 -16.35 -7.48 -2.44
N GLY A 43 -15.25 -8.24 -2.51
CA GLY A 43 -13.94 -7.74 -2.13
C GLY A 43 -13.84 -7.35 -0.65
N GLU A 44 -14.53 -8.10 0.22
CA GLU A 44 -14.50 -7.90 1.67
C GLU A 44 -13.05 -7.94 2.20
N ASN A 45 -12.77 -7.23 3.29
CA ASN A 45 -11.45 -7.28 3.90
C ASN A 45 -11.25 -8.64 4.61
N ILE A 46 -10.06 -9.19 4.45
CA ILE A 46 -9.62 -10.44 5.09
C ILE A 46 -8.37 -10.15 5.92
N GLY A 47 -8.21 -10.86 7.04
CA GLY A 47 -6.95 -10.84 7.77
C GLY A 47 -5.82 -11.47 6.93
N PHE A 48 -4.58 -11.04 7.15
CA PHE A 48 -3.44 -11.60 6.42
C PHE A 48 -3.28 -13.11 6.66
N ASP A 49 -3.39 -13.57 7.90
CA ASP A 49 -3.30 -15.01 8.24
C ASP A 49 -4.39 -15.85 7.57
N GLU A 50 -5.58 -15.27 7.40
CA GLU A 50 -6.69 -15.91 6.68
C GLU A 50 -6.42 -15.95 5.18
N LEU A 51 -5.80 -14.91 4.62
CA LEU A 51 -5.38 -14.89 3.23
C LEU A 51 -4.30 -15.95 2.97
N CYS A 52 -3.28 -16.04 3.81
CA CYS A 52 -2.23 -17.06 3.70
C CYS A 52 -2.82 -18.48 3.71
N ARG A 53 -3.73 -18.77 4.66
CA ARG A 53 -4.44 -20.06 4.70
C ARG A 53 -5.26 -20.35 3.44
N LEU A 54 -5.88 -19.32 2.88
CA LEU A 54 -6.66 -19.44 1.65
C LEU A 54 -5.79 -19.73 0.44
N LEU A 55 -4.63 -19.07 0.34
CA LEU A 55 -3.65 -19.29 -0.71
C LEU A 55 -3.04 -20.68 -0.61
N ASP A 56 -2.62 -21.09 0.59
CA ASP A 56 -2.08 -22.44 0.86
C ASP A 56 -3.10 -23.54 0.51
N ALA A 57 -4.35 -23.39 0.96
CA ALA A 57 -5.45 -24.29 0.61
C ALA A 57 -5.77 -24.36 -0.90
N ALA A 58 -5.45 -23.29 -1.63
CA ALA A 58 -5.59 -23.21 -3.08
C ALA A 58 -4.32 -23.66 -3.82
N GLY A 59 -3.22 -23.99 -3.13
CA GLY A 59 -1.93 -24.32 -3.76
C GLY A 59 -1.25 -23.12 -4.44
N LEU A 60 -1.49 -21.91 -3.92
CA LEU A 60 -0.93 -20.66 -4.42
C LEU A 60 0.14 -20.12 -3.45
N GLU A 61 1.17 -19.50 -4.02
CA GLU A 61 2.23 -18.84 -3.27
C GLU A 61 2.08 -17.32 -3.35
N LEU A 62 2.48 -16.62 -2.29
CA LEU A 62 2.55 -15.16 -2.25
C LEU A 62 4.01 -14.74 -2.25
N ASP A 63 4.44 -14.09 -3.32
CA ASP A 63 5.76 -13.49 -3.45
C ASP A 63 5.67 -11.98 -3.26
N ILE A 64 6.51 -11.43 -2.37
CA ILE A 64 6.56 -10.01 -2.05
C ILE A 64 7.86 -9.46 -2.63
N ARG A 65 7.73 -8.63 -3.66
CA ARG A 65 8.86 -7.95 -4.30
C ARG A 65 8.78 -6.46 -4.09
N GLU A 66 9.95 -5.83 -3.99
CA GLU A 66 10.05 -4.39 -4.03
C GLU A 66 9.51 -3.90 -5.38
N LYS A 67 8.73 -2.83 -5.33
CA LYS A 67 8.30 -2.18 -6.57
C LYS A 67 9.51 -1.43 -7.09
N ASP A 68 10.06 -1.89 -8.22
CA ASP A 68 11.11 -1.16 -8.93
C ASP A 68 10.66 0.28 -9.13
N SER A 69 11.29 1.18 -8.38
CA SER A 69 11.14 2.61 -8.54
C SER A 69 12.06 3.01 -9.67
N SER A 70 11.76 2.57 -10.89
CA SER A 70 12.35 3.19 -12.09
C SER A 70 11.70 4.56 -12.24
N GLU A 71 12.16 5.48 -11.41
CA GLU A 71 12.00 6.91 -11.59
C GLU A 71 12.63 7.27 -12.95
N PRO A 72 11.94 8.01 -13.83
CA PRO A 72 12.58 8.53 -15.02
C PRO A 72 13.57 9.62 -14.61
N GLN A 73 14.85 9.24 -14.43
CA GLN A 73 15.97 10.17 -14.54
C GLN A 73 16.33 10.31 -16.03
N PRO A 74 16.45 11.54 -16.53
CA PRO A 74 17.73 12.22 -16.35
C PRO A 74 17.57 13.70 -15.98
N TYR A 75 18.04 14.06 -14.78
CA TYR A 75 18.50 15.43 -14.55
C TYR A 75 19.97 15.50 -14.98
N SER A 76 20.21 16.08 -16.15
CA SER A 76 21.54 16.48 -16.61
C SER A 76 22.01 17.67 -15.76
N GLY A 77 22.67 17.37 -14.65
CA GLY A 77 23.30 18.36 -13.78
C GLY A 77 24.74 17.99 -13.53
N GLU A 78 25.63 18.62 -14.28
CA GLU A 78 27.08 18.50 -14.17
C GLU A 78 27.53 18.95 -12.77
N HIS A 79 27.83 18.02 -11.86
CA HIS A 79 28.50 18.35 -10.61
C HIS A 79 30.00 18.44 -10.87
N GLN A 80 30.43 19.59 -11.41
CA GLN A 80 31.78 20.09 -11.18
C GLN A 80 31.95 20.33 -9.68
N THR A 81 33.00 19.72 -9.14
CA THR A 81 33.50 19.89 -7.79
C THR A 81 33.76 21.37 -7.51
N ALA A 82 32.99 21.95 -6.59
CA ALA A 82 33.31 23.25 -5.99
C ALA A 82 33.34 23.12 -4.47
N SER A 83 34.51 23.48 -3.96
CA SER A 83 35.00 23.63 -2.59
C SER A 83 34.02 23.89 -1.48
N ALA A 84 34.44 23.40 -0.31
CA ALA A 84 33.95 23.72 1.02
C ALA A 84 33.93 25.22 1.29
N ASP A 85 32.77 25.84 1.12
CA ASP A 85 32.33 26.99 1.90
C ASP A 85 30.82 27.20 1.65
N SER A 86 30.08 27.63 2.66
CA SER A 86 28.63 27.93 2.65
C SER A 86 27.61 26.79 2.89
N VAL A 87 27.61 26.26 4.12
CA VAL A 87 26.36 25.80 4.74
C VAL A 87 25.48 27.03 5.02
N ARG A 88 24.64 27.42 4.07
CA ARG A 88 23.56 28.39 4.31
C ARG A 88 22.46 27.67 5.09
N ARG A 89 22.54 27.74 6.42
CA ARG A 89 21.45 27.37 7.34
C ARG A 89 20.23 28.23 6.98
N LEU A 90 19.19 27.60 6.45
CA LEU A 90 17.89 28.24 6.22
C LEU A 90 17.19 28.37 7.56
N GLU A 91 17.32 29.54 8.19
CA GLU A 91 16.48 29.94 9.31
C GLU A 91 15.08 30.30 8.77
N PRO A 92 13.99 29.69 9.26
CA PRO A 92 12.64 30.08 8.89
C PRO A 92 12.37 31.51 9.37
N GLN A 93 12.08 32.43 8.44
CA GLN A 93 11.81 33.83 8.79
C GLN A 93 10.48 34.04 9.53
N ASP A 94 9.52 33.11 9.41
CA ASP A 94 8.22 33.21 10.08
C ASP A 94 7.56 31.84 10.33
N PHE A 95 7.35 31.48 11.60
CA PHE A 95 6.68 30.23 12.01
C PHE A 95 5.17 30.21 11.70
N HIS A 96 4.59 31.34 11.28
CA HIS A 96 3.15 31.47 11.01
C HIS A 96 2.74 31.17 9.57
N LYS A 97 3.67 30.79 8.69
CA LYS A 97 3.37 30.55 7.29
C LYS A 97 4.16 29.37 6.74
N VAL A 98 3.49 28.23 6.68
CA VAL A 98 4.02 27.02 6.04
C VAL A 98 3.30 26.82 4.72
N SER A 99 4.07 26.73 3.64
CA SER A 99 3.59 26.31 2.32
C SER A 99 4.04 24.87 2.06
N PHE A 100 3.14 24.05 1.55
CA PHE A 100 3.53 22.74 1.03
C PHE A 100 4.32 22.92 -0.28
N ILE A 101 5.18 21.95 -0.61
CA ILE A 101 6.04 21.95 -1.80
C ILE A 101 5.22 22.03 -3.10
N ASP A 102 3.94 21.68 -3.05
CA ASP A 102 2.95 21.78 -4.14
C ASP A 102 2.28 23.18 -4.28
N GLY A 103 2.83 24.22 -3.64
CA GLY A 103 2.31 25.61 -3.73
C GLY A 103 1.00 25.88 -2.97
N SER A 104 0.39 24.86 -2.37
CA SER A 104 -0.80 24.98 -1.55
C SER A 104 -0.51 25.67 -0.21
N LYS A 105 -1.36 26.66 0.14
CA LYS A 105 -1.25 27.45 1.38
C LYS A 105 -2.08 26.83 2.49
N ALA A 106 -1.45 26.42 3.58
CA ALA A 106 -2.14 26.02 4.81
C ALA A 106 -2.30 27.21 5.76
N LYS A 107 -3.42 27.28 6.49
CA LYS A 107 -3.57 28.19 7.64
C LYS A 107 -3.43 27.36 8.92
N ILE A 108 -2.54 27.79 9.81
CA ILE A 108 -2.40 27.21 11.15
C ILE A 108 -3.57 27.72 12.00
N LEU A 109 -4.40 26.81 12.50
CA LEU A 109 -5.41 27.10 13.51
C LEU A 109 -4.76 26.87 14.88
N ASP A 110 -4.78 27.90 15.74
CA ASP A 110 -4.30 27.81 17.12
C ASP A 110 -5.33 27.04 17.96
N TRP A 111 -4.92 25.92 18.56
CA TRP A 111 -5.81 25.03 19.33
C TRP A 111 -5.87 25.36 20.83
N GLY A 112 -5.36 26.52 21.25
CA GLY A 112 -5.44 26.94 22.66
C GLY A 112 -4.47 26.18 23.57
N LYS A 113 -4.24 26.74 24.77
CA LYS A 113 -3.16 26.29 25.67
C LYS A 113 -3.45 24.92 26.28
N LEU A 114 -2.53 23.98 26.07
CA LEU A 114 -2.44 22.72 26.82
C LEU A 114 -2.21 23.03 28.32
N PRO A 115 -3.00 22.45 29.24
CA PRO A 115 -2.77 22.60 30.66
C PRO A 115 -1.43 21.94 31.05
N ARG A 116 -0.69 22.60 31.95
CA ARG A 116 0.60 22.14 32.47
C ARG A 116 0.45 21.06 33.52
#